data_AF-A0A851HVS0-F1
#
_entry.id   AF-A0A851HVS0-F1
#
_cell.length_a   1.000
_cell.length_b   1.000
_cell.length_c   1.000
_cell.angle_alpha   90.00
_cell.angle_beta   90.00
_cell.angle_gamma   90.00
#
_symmetry.space_group_name_H-M   'P 1'
#
loop_
_entity.id
_entity.type
_entity.pdbx_description
1 polymer ?
#
loop_
_entity_poly.entity_id
_entity_poly.type
_entity_poly.pdbx_seq_one_letter_code
_entity_poly.pdbx_strand_id
1 'polypeptide(L)'
;MVKRLIISVLWLMVLMLSWQPAHGGELTAEADKTQLYEGDVLTLTVTGSTGVDISLSNLFDFDISSLPSPDIEQVKPDFEILARNQRYNIRTVNGDMVAEVTWTYQLAPRSTGELTIPALSFQDARSQPLTVSVMEGTPPGNTGSSRDSFIELTADKAEVYVQEQLILTVRLFFQGNLIRGELSEPQHPDAVIEPLGKQQEFTRNRDGVRYRVVERRYAVYPQKPRPLNLPAIRFEGQARNTDGSLKFLRDSATLFEVPVKDIPAEFSGSTWLPATGLSLAETGIPDNLDLQAGHSLTRTLSLQASGLPAETLPPLPEAVPDGLRIYPEQPKRDASIGPDGITSTLTHTRALVPVEPGELTLPAIRIPWWDTESDSEKVAVIPAKSLTVAPAEGVALPPEAADDSKKPQPEVTRPDTSTPTQETSDNRTWQWVSLALAGLWALTLMAWWRTGRKGTEAPADAVATESQNEHKAFDQLLTAAGNGEAGTPGLFVTWACLRWPGHNFRAATEVFRALPEPALEAELDKLQAHLFGRTHSGSAQKREQWNGKRLVSALKTFRGKEDNPRTREGLPPLYPDKLSVTG
;
A
#
# COMPACT_ATOMS: atom_id res chain seq x y z
N MET A 1 84.89 48.97 6.58
CA MET A 1 84.22 47.64 6.60
C MET A 1 82.89 47.61 7.36
N VAL A 2 82.62 48.52 8.31
CA VAL A 2 81.39 48.48 9.15
C VAL A 2 80.09 48.82 8.39
N LYS A 3 80.12 49.70 7.37
CA LYS A 3 78.91 50.08 6.61
C LYS A 3 78.33 48.99 5.70
N ARG A 4 79.14 48.00 5.28
CA ARG A 4 78.64 46.88 4.46
C ARG A 4 77.97 45.79 5.30
N LEU A 5 78.33 45.66 6.57
CA LEU A 5 77.74 44.66 7.46
C LEU A 5 76.33 45.05 7.93
N ILE A 6 76.09 46.34 8.16
CA ILE A 6 74.80 46.85 8.65
C ILE A 6 73.71 46.71 7.57
N ILE A 7 74.05 46.89 6.29
CA ILE A 7 73.09 46.73 5.20
C ILE A 7 72.71 45.25 5.00
N SER A 8 73.65 44.32 5.19
CA SER A 8 73.37 42.88 5.12
C SER A 8 72.52 42.37 6.29
N VAL A 9 72.70 42.92 7.49
CA VAL A 9 71.86 42.57 8.67
C VAL A 9 70.45 43.17 8.53
N LEU A 10 70.33 44.37 7.97
CA LEU A 10 69.02 44.98 7.70
C LEU A 10 68.24 44.21 6.61
N TRP A 11 68.93 43.69 5.59
CA TRP A 11 68.31 42.83 4.57
C TRP A 11 67.92 41.45 5.11
N LEU A 12 68.71 40.86 6.01
CA LEU A 12 68.37 39.59 6.65
C LEU A 12 67.16 39.72 7.61
N MET A 13 67.04 40.86 8.28
CA MET A 13 65.92 41.15 9.20
C MET A 13 64.63 41.51 8.44
N VAL A 14 64.73 42.11 7.24
CA VAL A 14 63.58 42.31 6.33
C VAL A 14 63.17 41.01 5.63
N LEU A 15 64.10 40.08 5.35
CA LEU A 15 63.76 38.76 4.81
C LEU A 15 63.06 37.85 5.84
N MET A 16 63.44 37.94 7.13
CA MET A 16 62.81 37.18 8.23
C MET A 16 61.42 37.71 8.64
N LEU A 17 61.05 38.93 8.24
CA LEU A 17 59.69 39.48 8.45
C LEU A 17 58.71 39.14 7.31
N SER A 18 59.14 38.38 6.31
CA SER A 18 58.31 37.98 5.16
C SER A 18 57.82 36.53 5.16
N TRP A 19 57.94 35.83 6.30
CA TRP A 19 57.18 34.60 6.54
C TRP A 19 55.90 34.92 7.30
N GLN A 20 54.93 35.49 6.60
CA GLN A 20 53.55 35.24 6.95
C GLN A 20 53.20 33.87 6.34
N PRO A 21 52.70 32.89 7.11
CA PRO A 21 52.09 31.72 6.49
C PRO A 21 51.01 32.25 5.55
N ALA A 22 51.09 31.87 4.28
CA ALA A 22 49.96 32.05 3.38
C ALA A 22 48.74 31.44 4.09
N HIS A 23 47.68 32.23 4.28
CA HIS A 23 46.39 31.72 4.76
C HIS A 23 45.82 30.81 3.66
N GLY A 24 46.33 29.58 3.58
CA GLY A 24 45.62 28.48 2.95
C GLY A 24 44.38 28.20 3.79
N GLY A 25 43.22 28.15 3.16
CA GLY A 25 41.95 27.94 3.87
C GLY A 25 42.02 26.73 4.79
N GLU A 26 41.62 26.89 6.05
CA GLU A 26 41.55 25.76 6.99
C GLU A 26 40.26 24.98 6.73
N LEU A 27 40.36 23.64 6.67
CA LEU A 27 39.22 22.73 6.58
C LEU A 27 39.10 21.97 7.90
N THR A 28 38.06 22.24 8.67
CA THR A 28 37.78 21.54 9.93
C THR A 28 36.64 20.55 9.75
N ALA A 29 36.73 19.38 10.40
CA ALA A 29 35.69 18.37 10.41
C ALA A 29 35.43 17.93 11.85
N GLU A 30 34.21 18.14 12.34
CA GLU A 30 33.82 17.86 13.72
C GLU A 30 32.55 17.00 13.72
N ALA A 31 32.52 15.94 14.52
CA ALA A 31 31.28 15.19 14.78
C ALA A 31 30.63 15.68 16.07
N ASP A 32 29.30 15.67 16.10
CA ASP A 32 28.50 15.91 17.30
C ASP A 32 28.77 14.89 18.42
N LYS A 33 29.18 13.67 18.07
CA LYS A 33 29.57 12.59 18.99
C LYS A 33 30.58 11.65 18.36
N THR A 34 31.45 11.09 19.20
CA THR A 34 32.48 10.10 18.83
C THR A 34 32.16 8.70 19.34
N GLN A 35 31.03 8.54 20.04
CA GLN A 35 30.49 7.25 20.49
C GLN A 35 29.04 7.11 20.03
N LEU A 36 28.71 5.97 19.43
CA LEU A 36 27.41 5.65 18.84
C LEU A 36 26.99 4.24 19.23
N TYR A 37 25.69 3.99 19.20
CA TYR A 37 25.15 2.64 19.20
C TYR A 37 24.69 2.25 17.81
N GLU A 38 24.54 0.95 17.57
CA GLU A 38 23.98 0.42 16.34
C GLU A 38 22.63 1.10 16.01
N GLY A 39 22.52 1.67 14.81
CA GLY A 39 21.33 2.41 14.36
C GLY A 39 21.32 3.91 14.67
N ASP A 40 22.24 4.41 15.50
CA ASP A 40 22.39 5.85 15.72
C ASP A 40 22.99 6.56 14.50
N VAL A 41 22.62 7.83 14.33
CA VAL A 41 23.19 8.72 13.31
C VAL A 41 24.12 9.73 13.99
N LEU A 42 25.26 10.01 13.39
CA LEU A 42 26.15 11.12 13.77
C LEU A 42 26.00 12.27 12.79
N THR A 43 26.17 13.49 13.29
CA THR A 43 26.19 14.71 12.50
C THR A 43 27.64 15.16 12.34
N LEU A 44 28.16 15.08 11.12
CA LEU A 44 29.49 15.57 10.75
C LEU A 44 29.36 16.99 10.19
N THR A 45 29.96 17.96 10.87
CA THR A 45 30.04 19.35 10.41
C THR A 45 31.43 19.62 9.86
N VAL A 46 31.51 19.97 8.58
CA VAL A 46 32.76 20.31 7.89
C VAL A 46 32.72 21.79 7.55
N THR A 47 33.73 22.56 7.94
CA THR A 47 33.80 23.99 7.64
C THR A 47 35.06 24.29 6.84
N GLY A 48 34.92 24.98 5.72
CA GLY A 48 36.02 25.40 4.86
C GLY A 48 35.87 26.85 4.41
N SER A 49 36.98 27.48 4.05
CA SER A 49 37.01 28.82 3.47
C SER A 49 37.57 28.80 2.06
N THR A 50 36.95 29.55 1.15
CA THR A 50 37.43 29.73 -0.23
C THR A 50 37.33 31.20 -0.62
N GLY A 51 38.33 31.69 -1.35
CA GLY A 51 38.21 32.97 -2.05
C GLY A 51 37.12 32.89 -3.11
N VAL A 52 36.39 33.99 -3.29
CA VAL A 52 35.38 34.14 -4.34
C VAL A 52 35.86 35.22 -5.31
N ASP A 53 36.27 34.81 -6.50
CA ASP A 53 36.65 35.74 -7.57
C ASP A 53 35.41 36.21 -8.33
N ILE A 54 34.94 37.42 -8.03
CA ILE A 54 33.85 38.06 -8.78
C ILE A 54 34.46 39.02 -9.80
N SER A 55 34.54 38.55 -11.04
CA SER A 55 34.93 39.37 -12.19
C SER A 55 33.70 39.89 -12.95
N LEU A 56 33.89 40.94 -13.77
CA LEU A 56 32.81 41.55 -14.56
C LEU A 56 32.10 40.56 -15.51
N SER A 57 32.78 39.48 -15.90
CA SER A 57 32.21 38.39 -16.71
C SER A 57 31.28 37.46 -15.93
N ASN A 58 31.38 37.43 -14.60
CA ASN A 58 30.72 36.43 -13.74
C ASN A 58 29.69 37.07 -12.80
N LEU A 59 29.58 38.41 -12.81
CA LEU A 59 28.78 39.20 -11.86
C LEU A 59 27.28 38.88 -11.89
N PHE A 60 26.75 38.45 -13.04
CA PHE A 60 25.31 38.20 -13.23
C PHE A 60 24.93 36.70 -13.23
N ASP A 61 25.91 35.79 -13.30
CA ASP A 61 25.73 34.33 -13.38
C ASP A 61 26.39 33.56 -12.22
N PHE A 62 26.82 34.25 -11.15
CA PHE A 62 27.47 33.59 -10.01
C PHE A 62 26.47 32.78 -9.18
N ASP A 63 26.41 31.47 -9.43
CA ASP A 63 25.64 30.52 -8.62
C ASP A 63 26.49 29.95 -7.47
N ILE A 64 26.25 30.47 -6.27
CA ILE A 64 26.92 30.06 -5.02
C ILE A 64 26.71 28.56 -4.70
N SER A 65 25.65 27.94 -5.21
CA SER A 65 25.39 26.51 -4.99
C SER A 65 26.30 25.59 -5.81
N SER A 66 27.00 26.12 -6.82
CA SER A 66 27.96 25.42 -7.68
C SER A 66 29.40 25.39 -7.13
N LEU A 67 29.63 25.98 -5.95
CA LEU A 67 30.93 25.89 -5.28
C LEU A 67 31.32 24.41 -5.05
N PRO A 68 32.61 24.06 -5.17
CA PRO A 68 33.08 22.71 -4.89
C PRO A 68 32.68 22.27 -3.47
N SER A 69 32.55 20.96 -3.24
CA SER A 69 32.27 20.39 -1.91
C SER A 69 33.40 19.44 -1.51
N PRO A 70 33.57 19.16 -0.20
CA PRO A 70 34.53 18.17 0.27
C PRO A 70 34.24 16.80 -0.35
N ASP A 71 35.29 16.00 -0.50
CA ASP A 71 35.25 14.61 -1.00
C ASP A 71 34.64 13.62 0.01
N ILE A 72 33.44 13.94 0.50
CA ILE A 72 32.67 13.16 1.49
C ILE A 72 32.44 11.70 1.07
N GLU A 73 32.52 11.39 -0.23
CA GLU A 73 32.41 10.02 -0.75
C GLU A 73 33.41 9.04 -0.11
N GLN A 74 34.55 9.52 0.40
CA GLN A 74 35.54 8.69 1.07
C GLN A 74 35.01 8.01 2.35
N VAL A 75 33.93 8.51 2.96
CA VAL A 75 33.35 7.93 4.19
C VAL A 75 32.45 6.72 3.90
N LYS A 76 32.06 6.48 2.64
CA LYS A 76 31.10 5.44 2.24
C LYS A 76 31.42 4.00 2.66
N PRO A 77 32.69 3.56 2.74
CA PRO A 77 33.02 2.20 3.15
C PRO A 77 32.50 1.88 4.56
N ASP A 78 32.63 2.83 5.49
CA ASP A 78 32.29 2.63 6.90
C ASP A 78 30.93 3.26 7.26
N PHE A 79 30.50 4.27 6.50
CA PHE A 79 29.30 5.03 6.77
C PHE A 79 28.36 5.14 5.57
N GLU A 80 27.06 5.11 5.82
CA GLU A 80 26.03 5.49 4.88
C GLU A 80 25.71 6.99 5.04
N ILE A 81 25.75 7.74 3.94
CA ILE A 81 25.47 9.18 3.95
C ILE A 81 23.96 9.37 3.78
N LEU A 82 23.26 9.74 4.86
CA LEU A 82 21.81 9.89 4.90
C LEU A 82 21.34 11.27 4.42
N ALA A 83 22.11 12.31 4.73
CA ALA A 83 21.77 13.68 4.37
C ALA A 83 23.02 14.52 4.09
N ARG A 84 22.85 15.52 3.22
CA ARG A 84 23.86 16.53 2.90
C ARG A 84 23.19 17.88 2.89
N ASN A 85 23.62 18.75 3.79
CA ASN A 85 23.21 20.14 3.83
C ASN A 85 24.46 21.02 3.72
N GLN A 86 24.30 22.21 3.17
CA GLN A 86 25.38 23.20 3.14
C GLN A 86 24.84 24.59 3.43
N ARG A 87 25.65 25.41 4.10
CA ARG A 87 25.36 26.80 4.41
C ARG A 87 26.59 27.63 4.11
N TYR A 88 26.40 28.79 3.50
CA TYR A 88 27.51 29.71 3.19
C TYR A 88 27.35 31.03 3.94
N ASN A 89 28.49 31.64 4.27
CA ASN A 89 28.62 32.96 4.86
C ASN A 89 29.71 33.74 4.09
N ILE A 90 29.34 34.80 3.40
CA ILE A 90 30.27 35.60 2.59
C ILE A 90 30.71 36.81 3.41
N ARG A 91 32.01 37.05 3.48
CA ARG A 91 32.61 38.21 4.13
C ARG A 91 33.58 38.88 3.18
N THR A 92 33.56 40.21 3.16
CA THR A 92 34.58 41.01 2.46
C THR A 92 35.67 41.38 3.46
N VAL A 93 36.90 40.97 3.20
CA VAL A 93 38.07 41.29 4.03
C VAL A 93 39.11 41.98 3.14
N ASN A 94 39.46 43.23 3.46
CA ASN A 94 40.43 44.03 2.71
C ASN A 94 40.15 44.18 1.19
N GLY A 95 38.89 44.06 0.75
CA GLY A 95 38.49 44.16 -0.65
C GLY A 95 38.33 42.81 -1.36
N ASP A 96 38.83 41.72 -0.77
CA ASP A 96 38.67 40.37 -1.27
C ASP A 96 37.41 39.72 -0.65
N MET A 97 36.62 39.02 -1.47
CA MET A 97 35.47 38.25 -1.00
C MET A 97 35.92 36.85 -0.59
N VAL A 98 35.62 36.48 0.66
CA VAL A 98 35.87 35.14 1.21
C VAL A 98 34.53 34.52 1.58
N ALA A 99 34.25 33.33 1.06
CA ALA A 99 33.11 32.51 1.47
C ALA A 99 33.57 31.46 2.49
N GLU A 100 32.94 31.46 3.65
CA GLU A 100 32.98 30.36 4.61
C GLU A 100 31.81 29.44 4.33
N VAL A 101 32.08 28.17 4.04
CA VAL A 101 31.07 27.17 3.72
C VAL A 101 31.09 26.10 4.80
N THR A 102 29.92 25.85 5.40
CA THR A 102 29.69 24.79 6.37
C THR A 102 28.84 23.71 5.72
N TRP A 103 29.39 22.52 5.56
CA TRP A 103 28.69 21.31 5.16
C TRP A 103 28.27 20.52 6.39
N THR A 104 27.01 20.10 6.44
CA THR A 104 26.48 19.23 7.51
C THR A 104 26.05 17.93 6.87
N TYR A 105 26.73 16.85 7.23
CA TYR A 105 26.45 15.49 6.79
C TYR A 105 25.85 14.67 7.92
N GLN A 106 24.87 13.84 7.61
CA GLN A 106 24.39 12.82 8.53
C GLN A 106 24.90 11.46 8.09
N LEU A 107 25.66 10.81 8.96
CA LEU A 107 26.32 9.55 8.67
C LEU A 107 25.76 8.46 9.60
N ALA A 108 25.32 7.34 9.02
CA ALA A 108 24.96 6.15 9.76
C ALA A 108 26.06 5.10 9.64
N PRO A 109 26.52 4.46 10.74
CA PRO A 109 27.54 3.43 10.67
C PRO A 109 27.01 2.19 9.94
N ARG A 110 27.85 1.56 9.11
CA ARG A 110 27.52 0.31 8.40
C ARG A 110 27.80 -0.95 9.20
N SER A 111 28.63 -0.84 10.23
CA SER A 111 29.04 -1.96 11.09
C SER A 111 29.39 -1.45 12.49
N THR A 112 29.44 -2.37 13.46
CA THR A 112 29.89 -2.09 14.83
C THR A 112 31.41 -2.14 14.94
N GLY A 113 31.98 -1.51 15.97
CA GLY A 113 33.43 -1.37 16.17
C GLY A 113 33.95 0.06 16.01
N GLU A 114 35.27 0.22 15.94
CA GLU A 114 35.88 1.53 15.63
C GLU A 114 35.86 1.80 14.13
N LEU A 115 35.13 2.83 13.73
CA LEU A 115 35.03 3.31 12.36
C LEU A 115 35.79 4.62 12.22
N THR A 116 36.41 4.87 11.06
CA THR A 116 37.18 6.10 10.83
C THR A 116 36.55 6.92 9.72
N ILE A 117 36.25 8.19 10.02
CA ILE A 117 35.97 9.20 9.01
C ILE A 117 37.34 9.66 8.46
N PRO A 118 37.69 9.34 7.21
CA PRO A 118 38.98 9.73 6.64
C PRO A 118 39.10 11.25 6.54
N ALA A 119 40.35 11.71 6.44
CA ALA A 119 40.68 13.10 6.21
C ALA A 119 40.09 13.58 4.87
N LEU A 120 39.12 14.48 4.92
CA LEU A 120 38.43 15.05 3.78
C LEU A 120 39.29 16.14 3.14
N SER A 121 39.20 16.29 1.83
CA SER A 121 39.88 17.34 1.06
C SER A 121 38.89 18.32 0.42
N PHE A 122 39.25 19.59 0.42
CA PHE A 122 38.52 20.68 -0.22
C PHE A 122 39.54 21.67 -0.80
N GLN A 123 39.67 21.70 -2.12
CA GLN A 123 40.75 22.41 -2.82
C GLN A 123 42.14 21.98 -2.28
N ASP A 124 42.95 22.92 -1.79
CA ASP A 124 44.27 22.65 -1.20
C ASP A 124 44.20 22.33 0.31
N ALA A 125 43.01 22.43 0.92
CA ALA A 125 42.80 22.21 2.35
C ALA A 125 42.42 20.76 2.66
N ARG A 126 42.85 20.26 3.82
CA ARG A 126 42.55 18.89 4.28
C ARG A 126 42.17 18.86 5.75
N SER A 127 41.11 18.13 6.09
CA SER A 127 40.67 17.92 7.47
C SER A 127 41.50 16.86 8.16
N GLN A 128 41.38 16.79 9.49
CA GLN A 128 41.90 15.66 10.26
C GLN A 128 40.94 14.47 10.17
N PRO A 129 41.44 13.22 10.19
CA PRO A 129 40.60 12.04 10.30
C PRO A 129 39.97 11.97 11.69
N LEU A 130 38.77 11.40 11.79
CA LEU A 130 38.02 11.28 13.05
C LEU A 130 37.61 9.83 13.30
N THR A 131 37.98 9.28 14.46
CA THR A 131 37.59 7.93 14.88
C THR A 131 36.29 7.98 15.68
N VAL A 132 35.37 7.08 15.37
CA VAL A 132 34.05 6.94 16.00
C VAL A 132 33.88 5.50 16.47
N SER A 133 33.55 5.31 17.75
CA SER A 133 33.30 4.00 18.35
C SER A 133 31.82 3.64 18.28
N VAL A 134 31.47 2.57 17.58
CA VAL A 134 30.09 2.05 17.44
C VAL A 134 29.92 0.80 18.30
N MET A 135 29.11 0.88 19.33
CA MET A 135 28.85 -0.22 20.26
C MET A 135 27.64 -1.05 19.81
N GLU A 136 27.69 -2.37 20.02
CA GLU A 136 26.55 -3.26 19.83
C GLU A 136 25.48 -3.04 20.91
N GLY A 137 24.20 -3.14 20.50
CA GLY A 137 23.07 -3.07 21.42
C GLY A 137 22.57 -1.66 21.74
N THR A 138 21.83 -1.52 22.84
CA THR A 138 21.24 -0.26 23.32
C THR A 138 22.08 0.31 24.46
N PRO A 139 22.26 1.64 24.58
CA PRO A 139 23.09 2.25 25.61
C PRO A 139 22.82 1.73 27.03
N PRO A 140 23.82 1.18 27.74
CA PRO A 140 23.68 0.88 29.16
C PRO A 140 23.65 2.20 29.93
N GLY A 141 22.47 2.62 30.36
CA GLY A 141 22.31 3.77 31.28
C GLY A 141 21.45 4.94 30.79
N ASN A 142 20.64 4.80 29.74
CA ASN A 142 19.70 5.87 29.33
C ASN A 142 18.35 5.79 30.07
N THR A 143 18.34 5.91 31.39
CA THR A 143 17.11 6.17 32.18
C THR A 143 16.72 7.65 32.19
N GLY A 144 17.03 8.42 31.13
CA GLY A 144 16.82 9.88 31.13
C GLY A 144 16.76 10.58 29.76
N SER A 145 17.11 9.92 28.65
CA SER A 145 16.88 10.47 27.31
C SER A 145 15.91 9.56 26.57
N SER A 146 14.66 10.02 26.48
CA SER A 146 13.58 9.37 25.76
C SER A 146 13.95 9.22 24.28
N ARG A 147 13.98 7.98 23.76
CA ARG A 147 14.25 7.70 22.34
C ARG A 147 13.22 8.43 21.47
N ASP A 148 13.63 9.02 20.35
CA ASP A 148 12.70 9.77 19.50
C ASP A 148 11.82 8.88 18.64
N SER A 149 12.31 7.70 18.30
CA SER A 149 11.54 6.63 17.69
C SER A 149 12.08 5.27 18.11
N PHE A 150 11.21 4.27 18.18
CA PHE A 150 11.59 2.87 18.31
C PHE A 150 10.46 1.93 17.84
N ILE A 151 10.82 0.73 17.41
CA ILE A 151 9.92 -0.34 16.98
C ILE A 151 9.81 -1.34 18.13
N GLU A 152 8.58 -1.77 18.39
CA GLU A 152 8.27 -2.90 19.25
C GLU A 152 7.60 -3.98 18.40
N LEU A 153 8.14 -5.20 18.48
CA LEU A 153 7.58 -6.37 17.83
C LEU A 153 7.05 -7.31 18.91
N THR A 154 5.81 -7.74 18.76
CA THR A 154 5.22 -8.78 19.62
C THR A 154 4.55 -9.84 18.79
N ALA A 155 4.67 -11.09 19.22
CA ALA A 155 3.87 -12.20 18.73
C ALA A 155 2.87 -12.64 19.80
N ASP A 156 1.72 -13.15 19.39
CA ASP A 156 0.71 -13.72 20.29
C ASP A 156 1.13 -15.09 20.87
N LYS A 157 2.03 -15.80 20.18
CA LYS A 157 2.55 -17.12 20.58
C LYS A 157 4.07 -17.14 20.55
N ALA A 158 4.66 -17.97 21.42
CA ALA A 158 6.10 -18.19 21.47
C ALA A 158 6.57 -19.27 20.48
N GLU A 159 5.67 -20.18 20.10
CA GLU A 159 5.88 -21.29 19.16
C GLU A 159 4.57 -21.57 18.42
N VAL A 160 4.65 -22.19 17.25
CA VAL A 160 3.48 -22.55 16.42
C VAL A 160 3.72 -23.86 15.68
N TYR A 161 2.66 -24.51 15.22
CA TYR A 161 2.73 -25.58 14.24
C TYR A 161 2.92 -25.01 12.82
N VAL A 162 3.38 -25.88 11.91
CA VAL A 162 3.35 -25.58 10.47
C VAL A 162 1.92 -25.23 10.04
N GLN A 163 1.76 -24.20 9.22
CA GLN A 163 0.48 -23.64 8.74
C GLN A 163 -0.46 -23.09 9.83
N GLU A 164 -0.04 -23.03 11.09
CA GLU A 164 -0.79 -22.34 12.15
C GLU A 164 -0.60 -20.82 12.04
N GLN A 165 -1.61 -20.06 12.44
CA GLN A 165 -1.52 -18.61 12.54
C GLN A 165 -0.64 -18.17 13.72
N LEU A 166 0.35 -17.33 13.40
CA LEU A 166 1.04 -16.44 14.31
C LEU A 166 0.61 -14.99 14.03
N ILE A 167 0.16 -14.26 15.04
CA ILE A 167 -0.18 -12.84 14.93
C ILE A 167 1.04 -11.99 15.30
N LEU A 168 1.70 -11.43 14.29
CA LEU A 168 2.75 -10.44 14.47
C LEU A 168 2.15 -9.05 14.60
N THR A 169 2.45 -8.35 15.69
CA THR A 169 2.12 -6.94 15.87
C THR A 169 3.40 -6.10 15.81
N VAL A 170 3.43 -5.17 14.88
CA VAL A 170 4.49 -4.19 14.66
C VAL A 170 4.01 -2.84 15.17
N ARG A 171 4.68 -2.28 16.18
CA ARG A 171 4.39 -0.94 16.70
C ARG A 171 5.58 -0.03 16.50
N LEU A 172 5.40 1.05 15.76
CA LEU A 172 6.36 2.14 15.70
C LEU A 172 5.92 3.24 16.67
N PHE A 173 6.75 3.49 17.68
CA PHE A 173 6.63 4.64 18.57
C PHE A 173 7.49 5.76 18.03
N PHE A 174 6.96 6.98 17.95
CA PHE A 174 7.75 8.15 17.57
C PHE A 174 7.24 9.45 18.21
N GLN A 175 8.14 10.42 18.32
CA GLN A 175 7.89 11.77 18.81
C GLN A 175 7.90 12.78 17.65
N GLY A 176 7.31 13.96 17.89
CA GLY A 176 7.25 15.05 16.91
C GLY A 176 6.20 14.85 15.81
N ASN A 177 6.20 15.76 14.83
CA ASN A 177 5.29 15.68 13.69
C ASN A 177 6.00 15.02 12.51
N LEU A 178 5.66 13.76 12.20
CA LEU A 178 6.25 13.02 11.09
C LEU A 178 5.87 13.70 9.76
N ILE A 179 6.88 14.09 8.98
CA ILE A 179 6.72 14.67 7.65
C ILE A 179 6.65 13.55 6.60
N ARG A 180 7.55 12.58 6.72
CA ARG A 180 7.62 11.38 5.89
C ARG A 180 8.22 10.24 6.70
N GLY A 181 7.82 9.02 6.39
CA GLY A 181 8.45 7.85 6.99
C GLY A 181 7.97 6.58 6.32
N GLU A 182 8.86 5.60 6.28
CA GLU A 182 8.62 4.28 5.73
C GLU A 182 8.92 3.24 6.80
N LEU A 183 7.92 2.41 7.09
CA LEU A 183 8.02 1.26 7.98
C LEU A 183 7.94 0.02 7.10
N SER A 184 9.00 -0.78 7.07
CA SER A 184 9.07 -1.98 6.25
C SER A 184 8.04 -3.02 6.69
N GLU A 185 7.63 -3.87 5.75
CA GLU A 185 6.69 -4.97 6.03
C GLU A 185 7.44 -6.29 6.28
N PRO A 186 6.92 -7.19 7.13
CA PRO A 186 7.48 -8.52 7.34
C PRO A 186 7.38 -9.36 6.06
N GLN A 187 8.47 -10.06 5.71
CA GLN A 187 8.54 -10.96 4.55
C GLN A 187 9.40 -12.18 4.89
N HIS A 188 9.03 -13.36 4.39
CA HIS A 188 9.83 -14.57 4.54
C HIS A 188 9.50 -15.57 3.43
N PRO A 189 10.48 -16.26 2.81
CA PRO A 189 10.24 -17.16 1.67
C PRO A 189 9.45 -18.42 2.05
N ASP A 190 9.58 -18.88 3.30
CA ASP A 190 8.87 -20.07 3.81
C ASP A 190 7.69 -19.70 4.72
N ALA A 191 7.12 -18.49 4.59
CA ALA A 191 5.90 -18.12 5.30
C ALA A 191 4.96 -17.31 4.42
N VAL A 192 3.66 -17.57 4.51
CA VAL A 192 2.63 -16.70 3.92
C VAL A 192 2.31 -15.63 4.96
N ILE A 193 2.36 -14.35 4.56
CA ILE A 193 2.17 -13.22 5.46
C ILE A 193 1.08 -12.31 4.90
N GLU A 194 0.03 -12.09 5.70
CA GLU A 194 -1.13 -11.30 5.30
C GLU A 194 -1.43 -10.21 6.33
N PRO A 195 -1.74 -8.97 5.91
CA PRO A 195 -2.10 -7.90 6.82
C PRO A 195 -3.47 -8.17 7.49
N LEU A 196 -3.53 -8.01 8.81
CA LEU A 196 -4.75 -8.13 9.62
C LEU A 196 -5.46 -6.78 9.74
N GLY A 197 -5.95 -6.30 8.59
CA GLY A 197 -6.73 -5.07 8.50
C GLY A 197 -5.88 -3.84 8.26
N LYS A 198 -6.43 -2.67 8.60
CA LYS A 198 -5.77 -1.38 8.38
C LYS A 198 -4.83 -1.04 9.54
N GLN A 199 -3.76 -0.32 9.21
CA GLN A 199 -2.93 0.38 10.17
C GLN A 199 -3.77 1.19 11.16
N GLN A 200 -3.42 1.12 12.45
CA GLN A 200 -4.01 1.91 13.51
C GLN A 200 -3.03 2.97 13.98
N GLU A 201 -3.55 4.15 14.33
CA GLU A 201 -2.76 5.25 14.87
C GLU A 201 -3.37 5.75 16.17
N PHE A 202 -2.55 5.80 17.21
CA PHE A 202 -2.96 6.28 18.51
C PHE A 202 -1.79 6.92 19.26
N THR A 203 -2.01 7.32 20.51
CA THR A 203 -0.97 7.88 21.36
C THR A 203 -0.84 7.04 22.62
N ARG A 204 0.40 6.78 23.04
CA ARG A 204 0.71 6.05 24.27
C ARG A 204 1.78 6.76 25.08
N ASN A 205 1.59 6.83 26.40
CA ASN A 205 2.62 7.33 27.31
C ASN A 205 3.55 6.17 27.70
N ARG A 206 4.86 6.38 27.61
CA ARG A 206 5.89 5.43 28.06
C ARG A 206 6.99 6.20 28.77
N ASP A 207 7.27 5.81 30.01
CA ASP A 207 8.30 6.43 30.87
C ASP A 207 8.15 7.96 30.98
N GLY A 208 6.88 8.42 31.08
CA GLY A 208 6.55 9.85 31.17
C GLY A 208 6.55 10.60 29.84
N VAL A 209 6.88 9.95 28.72
CA VAL A 209 6.90 10.56 27.39
C VAL A 209 5.73 10.10 26.54
N ARG A 210 5.08 11.06 25.86
CA ARG A 210 3.93 10.84 25.01
C ARG A 210 4.38 10.54 23.57
N TYR A 211 4.17 9.31 23.13
CA TYR A 211 4.50 8.85 21.78
C TYR A 211 3.26 8.76 20.90
N ARG A 212 3.39 9.13 19.63
CA ARG A 212 2.48 8.65 18.59
C ARG A 212 2.87 7.21 18.25
N VAL A 213 1.88 6.37 18.03
CA VAL A 213 2.05 4.95 17.77
C VAL A 213 1.35 4.61 16.46
N VAL A 214 2.11 4.04 15.53
CA VAL A 214 1.60 3.36 14.34
C VAL A 214 1.64 1.87 14.61
N GLU A 215 0.48 1.20 14.59
CA GLU A 215 0.37 -0.24 14.79
C GLU A 215 -0.10 -0.94 13.52
N ARG A 216 0.62 -1.98 13.12
CA ARG A 216 0.27 -2.89 12.03
C ARG A 216 0.25 -4.32 12.56
N ARG A 217 -0.73 -5.10 12.13
CA ARG A 217 -0.90 -6.50 12.53
C ARG A 217 -0.83 -7.38 11.29
N TYR A 218 -0.21 -8.54 11.41
CA TYR A 218 -0.04 -9.51 10.34
C TYR A 218 -0.34 -10.92 10.82
N ALA A 219 -0.99 -11.72 9.99
CA ALA A 219 -1.07 -13.17 10.14
C ALA A 219 0.12 -13.79 9.40
N VAL A 220 0.93 -14.56 10.12
CA VAL A 220 2.11 -15.24 9.59
C VAL A 220 1.84 -16.74 9.67
N TYR A 221 1.93 -17.42 8.52
CA TYR A 221 1.70 -18.86 8.37
C TYR A 221 2.98 -19.55 7.91
N PRO A 222 3.76 -20.17 8.81
CA PRO A 222 4.96 -20.90 8.44
C PRO A 222 4.63 -22.09 7.53
N GLN A 223 5.44 -22.34 6.50
CA GLN A 223 5.18 -23.41 5.52
C GLN A 223 6.10 -24.63 5.70
N LYS A 224 7.03 -24.58 6.67
CA LYS A 224 7.99 -25.66 6.96
C LYS A 224 8.20 -25.83 8.46
N PRO A 225 8.42 -27.07 8.97
CA PRO A 225 8.70 -27.35 10.37
C PRO A 225 10.17 -27.06 10.72
N ARG A 226 10.53 -25.78 10.67
CA ARG A 226 11.86 -25.26 11.01
C ARG A 226 11.70 -23.91 11.71
N PRO A 227 12.64 -23.49 12.57
CA PRO A 227 12.55 -22.19 13.21
C PRO A 227 12.32 -21.05 12.22
N LEU A 228 11.31 -20.24 12.50
CA LEU A 228 10.93 -19.07 11.72
C LEU A 228 11.73 -17.86 12.22
N ASN A 229 12.60 -17.35 11.35
CA ASN A 229 13.43 -16.16 11.61
C ASN A 229 13.02 -15.04 10.67
N LEU A 230 12.23 -14.10 11.17
CA LEU A 230 11.81 -12.94 10.39
C LEU A 230 12.96 -11.94 10.26
N PRO A 231 13.22 -11.38 9.05
CA PRO A 231 14.12 -10.26 8.89
C PRO A 231 13.73 -9.08 9.78
N ALA A 232 14.72 -8.27 10.16
CA ALA A 232 14.48 -7.08 10.96
C ALA A 232 13.49 -6.13 10.28
N ILE A 233 12.50 -5.67 11.02
CA ILE A 233 11.61 -4.59 10.61
C ILE A 233 12.36 -3.28 10.82
N ARG A 234 12.38 -2.43 9.80
CA ARG A 234 13.11 -1.17 9.78
C ARG A 234 12.14 -0.01 9.60
N PHE A 235 12.45 1.09 10.26
CA PHE A 235 11.80 2.37 10.09
C PHE A 235 12.82 3.43 9.74
N GLU A 236 12.52 4.24 8.74
CA GLU A 236 13.27 5.43 8.37
C GLU A 236 12.31 6.58 8.09
N GLY A 237 12.54 7.73 8.70
CA GLY A 237 11.64 8.87 8.58
C GLY A 237 12.25 10.21 8.96
N GLN A 238 11.47 11.26 8.74
CA GLN A 238 11.80 12.62 9.13
C GLN A 238 10.62 13.23 9.86
N ALA A 239 10.88 13.80 11.03
CA ALA A 239 9.93 14.55 11.81
C ALA A 239 10.36 16.00 11.97
N ARG A 240 9.40 16.87 12.29
CA ARG A 240 9.66 18.24 12.71
C ARG A 240 9.52 18.34 14.22
N ASN A 241 10.54 18.91 14.85
CA ASN A 241 10.51 19.27 16.27
C ASN A 241 9.62 20.51 16.49
N THR A 242 9.28 20.78 17.74
CA THR A 242 8.46 21.94 18.14
C THR A 242 9.14 23.28 17.80
N ASP A 243 10.48 23.32 17.78
CA ASP A 243 11.28 24.48 17.38
C ASP A 243 11.37 24.67 15.84
N GLY A 244 10.74 23.78 15.07
CA GLY A 244 10.74 23.82 13.61
C GLY A 244 11.94 23.15 12.95
N SER A 245 12.92 22.63 13.72
CA SER A 245 14.06 21.88 13.19
C SER A 245 13.63 20.51 12.64
N LEU A 246 14.34 20.04 11.61
CA LEU A 246 14.15 18.70 11.05
C LEU A 246 14.95 17.68 11.86
N LYS A 247 14.31 16.55 12.15
CA LYS A 247 14.89 15.43 12.87
C LYS A 247 14.69 14.15 12.09
N PHE A 248 15.76 13.40 11.88
CA PHE A 248 15.68 12.09 11.26
C PHE A 248 15.39 11.05 12.33
N LEU A 249 14.53 10.10 11.99
CA LEU A 249 14.11 9.01 12.83
C LEU A 249 14.50 7.71 12.14
N ARG A 250 15.24 6.85 12.83
CA ARG A 250 15.58 5.51 12.36
C ARG A 250 15.47 4.55 13.52
N ASP A 251 14.93 3.37 13.26
CA ASP A 251 15.01 2.26 14.19
C ASP A 251 14.88 0.94 13.46
N SER A 252 15.37 -0.13 14.08
CA SER A 252 15.17 -1.48 13.59
C SER A 252 14.98 -2.45 14.75
N ALA A 253 14.04 -3.38 14.59
CA ALA A 253 13.81 -4.43 15.57
C ALA A 253 13.69 -5.79 14.88
N THR A 254 14.15 -6.83 15.56
CA THR A 254 14.05 -8.23 15.12
C THR A 254 13.18 -8.98 16.11
N LEU A 255 12.24 -9.78 15.61
CA LEU A 255 11.45 -10.68 16.46
C LEU A 255 12.36 -11.82 16.95
N PHE A 256 12.07 -12.38 18.13
CA PHE A 256 12.73 -13.60 18.56
C PHE A 256 12.46 -14.75 17.57
N GLU A 257 13.36 -15.74 17.53
CA GLU A 257 13.18 -16.95 16.71
C GLU A 257 11.93 -17.72 17.20
N VAL A 258 10.99 -18.01 16.30
CA VAL A 258 9.76 -18.74 16.63
C VAL A 258 9.93 -20.21 16.22
N PRO A 259 9.96 -21.17 17.15
CA PRO A 259 9.98 -22.59 16.81
C PRO A 259 8.71 -22.98 16.04
N VAL A 260 8.88 -23.74 14.95
CA VAL A 260 7.78 -24.28 14.14
C VAL A 260 7.74 -25.80 14.28
N LYS A 261 6.70 -26.31 14.91
CA LYS A 261 6.45 -27.75 15.11
C LYS A 261 5.93 -28.39 13.82
N ASP A 262 6.25 -29.65 13.61
CA ASP A 262 5.68 -30.46 12.53
C ASP A 262 4.29 -30.98 12.90
N ILE A 263 3.59 -31.54 11.92
CA ILE A 263 2.29 -32.20 12.13
C ILE A 263 2.48 -33.36 13.14
N PRO A 264 1.72 -33.41 14.24
CA PRO A 264 1.76 -34.51 15.19
C PRO A 264 1.50 -35.86 14.52
N ALA A 265 2.29 -36.88 14.88
CA ALA A 265 2.21 -38.21 14.25
C ALA A 265 0.88 -38.93 14.52
N GLU A 266 0.20 -38.55 15.60
CA GLU A 266 -1.12 -39.03 16.02
C GLU A 266 -2.28 -38.41 15.25
N PHE A 267 -2.05 -37.36 14.44
CA PHE A 267 -3.12 -36.72 13.69
C PHE A 267 -3.70 -37.67 12.63
N SER A 268 -5.01 -37.92 12.71
CA SER A 268 -5.75 -38.90 11.91
C SER A 268 -6.36 -38.31 10.63
N GLY A 269 -6.44 -36.98 10.53
CA GLY A 269 -7.05 -36.29 9.40
C GLY A 269 -6.21 -36.31 8.12
N SER A 270 -6.87 -36.34 6.97
CA SER A 270 -6.19 -36.25 5.66
C SER A 270 -5.73 -34.83 5.32
N THR A 271 -6.37 -33.81 5.92
CA THR A 271 -6.06 -32.39 5.73
C THR A 271 -5.64 -31.82 7.07
N TRP A 272 -4.44 -31.25 7.12
CA TRP A 272 -3.94 -30.58 8.32
C TRP A 272 -4.68 -29.26 8.54
N LEU A 273 -5.30 -29.12 9.72
CA LEU A 273 -6.13 -27.96 10.08
C LEU A 273 -5.77 -27.47 11.49
N PRO A 274 -4.66 -26.73 11.64
CA PRO A 274 -4.26 -26.14 12.92
C PRO A 274 -5.08 -24.88 13.20
N ALA A 275 -6.13 -25.00 14.02
CA ALA A 275 -7.04 -23.92 14.33
C ALA A 275 -7.12 -23.68 15.84
N THR A 276 -7.57 -22.50 16.25
CA THR A 276 -7.99 -22.24 17.65
C THR A 276 -9.44 -22.65 17.87
N GLY A 277 -10.23 -22.76 16.79
CA GLY A 277 -11.60 -23.25 16.84
C GLY A 277 -12.09 -23.68 15.46
N LEU A 278 -12.82 -24.78 15.43
CA LEU A 278 -13.52 -25.27 14.23
C LEU A 278 -14.95 -25.66 14.57
N SER A 279 -15.91 -25.14 13.81
CA SER A 279 -17.32 -25.52 13.94
C SER A 279 -17.88 -25.94 12.59
N LEU A 280 -18.75 -26.96 12.62
CA LEU A 280 -19.43 -27.48 11.45
C LEU A 280 -20.94 -27.48 11.75
N ALA A 281 -21.70 -26.80 10.90
CA ALA A 281 -23.12 -26.59 11.07
C ALA A 281 -23.91 -26.99 9.82
N GLU A 282 -25.18 -27.33 10.03
CA GLU A 282 -26.13 -27.71 8.98
C GLU A 282 -27.45 -26.98 9.18
N THR A 283 -28.02 -26.49 8.09
CA THR A 283 -29.38 -25.93 8.05
C THR A 283 -30.14 -26.43 6.82
N GLY A 284 -31.47 -26.24 6.85
CA GLY A 284 -32.34 -26.58 5.72
C GLY A 284 -32.79 -28.04 5.66
N ILE A 285 -32.60 -28.83 6.73
CA ILE A 285 -33.30 -30.11 6.95
C ILE A 285 -34.48 -29.83 7.88
N PRO A 286 -35.70 -30.32 7.59
CA PRO A 286 -36.85 -30.10 8.46
C PRO A 286 -36.72 -30.86 9.79
N ASP A 287 -37.20 -30.26 10.89
CA ASP A 287 -37.03 -30.81 12.24
C ASP A 287 -37.77 -32.13 12.47
N ASN A 288 -38.88 -32.36 11.76
CA ASN A 288 -39.62 -33.62 11.80
C ASN A 288 -38.98 -34.73 10.95
N LEU A 289 -37.95 -34.41 10.16
CA LEU A 289 -37.21 -35.36 9.31
C LEU A 289 -38.08 -36.02 8.23
N ASP A 290 -39.28 -35.51 7.96
CA ASP A 290 -40.17 -36.02 6.93
C ASP A 290 -39.94 -35.28 5.61
N LEU A 291 -39.85 -36.04 4.52
CA LEU A 291 -39.71 -35.55 3.16
C LEU A 291 -40.78 -36.18 2.26
N GLN A 292 -40.96 -35.62 1.07
CA GLN A 292 -41.82 -36.19 0.04
C GLN A 292 -40.98 -36.55 -1.19
N ALA A 293 -41.22 -37.73 -1.76
CA ALA A 293 -40.54 -38.15 -2.98
C ALA A 293 -40.82 -37.16 -4.11
N GLY A 294 -39.76 -36.72 -4.79
CA GLY A 294 -39.80 -35.74 -5.88
C GLY A 294 -39.73 -34.28 -5.44
N HIS A 295 -39.85 -33.96 -4.15
CA HIS A 295 -39.74 -32.58 -3.65
C HIS A 295 -38.28 -32.22 -3.32
N SER A 296 -37.82 -31.09 -3.86
CA SER A 296 -36.47 -30.59 -3.63
C SER A 296 -36.37 -29.86 -2.28
N LEU A 297 -35.27 -30.12 -1.57
CA LEU A 297 -34.90 -29.51 -0.31
C LEU A 297 -33.54 -28.84 -0.42
N THR A 298 -33.37 -27.64 0.13
CA THR A 298 -32.07 -26.96 0.15
C THR A 298 -31.35 -27.25 1.46
N ARG A 299 -30.25 -28.00 1.41
CA ARG A 299 -29.35 -28.26 2.55
C ARG A 299 -28.14 -27.35 2.45
N THR A 300 -27.87 -26.60 3.51
CA THR A 300 -26.70 -25.72 3.61
C THR A 300 -25.77 -26.24 4.68
N LEU A 301 -24.53 -26.52 4.30
CA LEU A 301 -23.46 -26.87 5.22
C LEU A 301 -22.52 -25.67 5.40
N SER A 302 -22.12 -25.39 6.63
CA SER A 302 -21.19 -24.31 6.96
C SER A 302 -20.06 -24.83 7.83
N LEU A 303 -18.82 -24.68 7.36
CA LEU A 303 -17.60 -24.96 8.10
C LEU A 303 -16.92 -23.64 8.42
N GLN A 304 -16.77 -23.33 9.70
CA GLN A 304 -16.13 -22.11 10.18
C GLN A 304 -14.86 -22.47 10.95
N ALA A 305 -13.76 -21.78 10.66
CA ALA A 305 -12.47 -21.99 11.31
C ALA A 305 -11.87 -20.66 11.78
N SER A 306 -11.32 -20.66 12.99
CA SER A 306 -10.54 -19.56 13.55
C SER A 306 -9.05 -19.85 13.40
N GLY A 307 -8.33 -18.89 12.84
CA GLY A 307 -6.89 -18.96 12.61
C GLY A 307 -6.48 -19.60 11.28
N LEU A 308 -7.42 -19.94 10.40
CA LEU A 308 -7.12 -20.55 9.09
C LEU A 308 -7.55 -19.65 7.93
N PRO A 309 -6.73 -19.51 6.87
CA PRO A 309 -7.16 -18.86 5.63
C PRO A 309 -8.32 -19.60 4.96
N ALA A 310 -9.19 -18.89 4.24
CA ALA A 310 -10.36 -19.52 3.65
C ALA A 310 -10.00 -20.59 2.62
N GLU A 311 -8.85 -20.48 1.95
CA GLU A 311 -8.38 -21.45 0.95
C GLU A 311 -7.88 -22.77 1.53
N THR A 312 -7.57 -22.83 2.83
CA THR A 312 -7.10 -24.08 3.48
C THR A 312 -8.25 -24.98 3.93
N LEU A 313 -9.48 -24.45 4.01
CA LEU A 313 -10.63 -25.26 4.45
C LEU A 313 -10.93 -26.36 3.42
N PRO A 314 -11.02 -27.64 3.83
CA PRO A 314 -11.22 -28.73 2.89
C PRO A 314 -12.62 -28.69 2.27
N PRO A 315 -12.81 -29.23 1.06
CA PRO A 315 -14.14 -29.45 0.53
C PRO A 315 -14.94 -30.38 1.45
N LEU A 316 -16.23 -30.13 1.58
CA LEU A 316 -17.11 -30.95 2.43
C LEU A 316 -17.51 -32.25 1.70
N PRO A 317 -17.60 -33.40 2.40
CA PRO A 317 -17.94 -34.68 1.78
C PRO A 317 -19.27 -34.68 1.02
N GLU A 318 -19.27 -35.30 -0.15
CA GLU A 318 -20.41 -35.40 -1.06
C GLU A 318 -21.11 -36.75 -1.06
N ALA A 319 -20.82 -37.64 -0.10
CA ALA A 319 -21.40 -38.99 -0.06
C ALA A 319 -22.93 -38.97 -0.22
N VAL A 320 -23.42 -39.64 -1.27
CA VAL A 320 -24.83 -39.68 -1.64
C VAL A 320 -25.41 -41.05 -1.25
N PRO A 321 -26.41 -41.11 -0.37
CA PRO A 321 -27.16 -42.34 -0.12
C PRO A 321 -28.00 -42.73 -1.35
N ASP A 322 -28.24 -44.03 -1.52
CA ASP A 322 -29.12 -44.55 -2.56
C ASP A 322 -30.53 -43.92 -2.44
N GLY A 323 -31.18 -43.64 -3.56
CA GLY A 323 -32.50 -42.99 -3.57
C GLY A 323 -32.49 -41.47 -3.36
N LEU A 324 -31.31 -40.82 -3.29
CA LEU A 324 -31.17 -39.36 -3.20
C LEU A 324 -30.39 -38.78 -4.39
N ARG A 325 -30.93 -37.77 -5.07
CA ARG A 325 -30.18 -36.96 -6.03
C ARG A 325 -29.70 -35.67 -5.38
N ILE A 326 -28.42 -35.35 -5.56
CA ILE A 326 -27.80 -34.13 -5.03
C ILE A 326 -27.37 -33.24 -6.19
N TYR A 327 -27.75 -31.97 -6.13
CA TYR A 327 -27.30 -30.93 -7.05
C TYR A 327 -26.52 -29.88 -6.24
N PRO A 328 -25.17 -29.97 -6.20
CA PRO A 328 -24.36 -29.02 -5.46
C PRO A 328 -24.26 -27.67 -6.19
N GLU A 329 -24.21 -26.60 -5.41
CA GLU A 329 -23.83 -25.27 -5.90
C GLU A 329 -22.32 -25.06 -5.70
N GLN A 330 -21.76 -24.02 -6.32
CA GLN A 330 -20.36 -23.67 -6.07
C GLN A 330 -20.16 -23.28 -4.59
N PRO A 331 -19.14 -23.84 -3.91
CA PRO A 331 -18.86 -23.49 -2.53
C PRO A 331 -18.47 -22.02 -2.42
N LYS A 332 -19.01 -21.32 -1.43
CA LYS A 332 -18.66 -19.94 -1.11
C LYS A 332 -17.65 -19.93 0.03
N ARG A 333 -16.53 -19.23 -0.17
CA ARG A 333 -15.48 -19.02 0.82
C ARG A 333 -15.46 -17.54 1.21
N ASP A 334 -15.55 -17.26 2.49
CA ASP A 334 -15.46 -15.92 3.05
C ASP A 334 -14.40 -15.92 4.16
N ALA A 335 -13.73 -14.79 4.36
CA ALA A 335 -12.82 -14.56 5.48
C ALA A 335 -13.13 -13.21 6.12
N SER A 336 -13.08 -13.16 7.45
CA SER A 336 -13.22 -11.94 8.23
C SER A 336 -12.02 -11.76 9.15
N ILE A 337 -11.63 -10.51 9.37
CA ILE A 337 -10.49 -10.14 10.20
C ILE A 337 -11.01 -9.57 11.52
N GLY A 338 -10.54 -10.12 12.63
CA GLY A 338 -10.92 -9.72 13.99
C GLY A 338 -9.72 -9.44 14.92
N PRO A 339 -9.99 -9.20 16.22
CA PRO A 339 -8.96 -9.08 17.24
C PRO A 339 -8.09 -10.33 17.36
N ASP A 340 -8.67 -11.52 17.15
CA ASP A 340 -7.98 -12.80 17.31
C ASP A 340 -7.46 -13.38 15.98
N GLY A 341 -7.36 -12.54 14.94
CA GLY A 341 -6.79 -12.95 13.64
C GLY A 341 -7.85 -13.15 12.56
N ILE A 342 -7.73 -14.25 11.80
CA ILE A 342 -8.60 -14.55 10.65
C ILE A 342 -9.64 -15.56 11.07
N THR A 343 -10.91 -15.31 10.75
CA THR A 343 -11.98 -16.31 10.83
C THR A 343 -12.55 -16.54 9.45
N SER A 344 -12.42 -17.77 8.97
CA SER A 344 -12.85 -18.17 7.64
C SER A 344 -14.07 -19.07 7.68
N THR A 345 -14.93 -18.95 6.66
CA THR A 345 -16.15 -19.73 6.53
C THR A 345 -16.25 -20.31 5.12
N LEU A 346 -16.46 -21.62 5.04
CA LEU A 346 -16.82 -22.34 3.83
C LEU A 346 -18.31 -22.73 3.90
N THR A 347 -19.11 -22.16 3.01
CA THR A 347 -20.54 -22.49 2.86
C THR A 347 -20.76 -23.31 1.61
N HIS A 348 -21.38 -24.49 1.75
CA HIS A 348 -21.74 -25.36 0.64
C HIS A 348 -23.24 -25.61 0.65
N THR A 349 -23.94 -25.05 -0.33
CA THR A 349 -25.38 -25.22 -0.54
C THR A 349 -25.61 -26.33 -1.56
N ARG A 350 -26.58 -27.21 -1.31
CA ARG A 350 -26.96 -28.27 -2.23
C ARG A 350 -28.46 -28.55 -2.20
N ALA A 351 -29.04 -28.78 -3.37
CA ALA A 351 -30.41 -29.27 -3.49
C ALA A 351 -30.43 -30.80 -3.37
N LEU A 352 -31.29 -31.30 -2.50
CA LEU A 352 -31.53 -32.70 -2.21
C LEU A 352 -32.90 -33.09 -2.76
N VAL A 353 -32.95 -34.07 -3.65
CA VAL A 353 -34.20 -34.56 -4.25
C VAL A 353 -34.32 -36.06 -3.98
N PRO A 354 -35.13 -36.47 -2.98
CA PRO A 354 -35.46 -37.87 -2.76
C PRO A 354 -36.25 -38.42 -3.95
N VAL A 355 -35.87 -39.58 -4.47
CA VAL A 355 -36.52 -40.18 -5.67
C VAL A 355 -37.39 -41.39 -5.34
N GLU A 356 -37.16 -42.03 -4.19
CA GLU A 356 -37.89 -43.22 -3.76
C GLU A 356 -38.49 -42.99 -2.36
N PRO A 357 -39.72 -43.49 -2.10
CA PRO A 357 -40.28 -43.51 -0.76
C PRO A 357 -39.60 -44.56 0.12
N GLY A 358 -39.47 -44.28 1.42
CA GLY A 358 -38.81 -45.16 2.37
C GLY A 358 -37.93 -44.41 3.37
N GLU A 359 -37.06 -45.14 4.07
CA GLU A 359 -36.07 -44.54 4.96
C GLU A 359 -34.80 -44.16 4.19
N LEU A 360 -34.34 -42.93 4.36
CA LEU A 360 -33.13 -42.40 3.75
C LEU A 360 -32.17 -41.91 4.83
N THR A 361 -30.96 -42.46 4.90
CA THR A 361 -29.96 -42.03 5.89
C THR A 361 -28.94 -41.07 5.27
N LEU A 362 -28.91 -39.84 5.76
CA LEU A 362 -27.80 -38.92 5.51
C LEU A 362 -26.60 -39.35 6.37
N PRO A 363 -25.42 -39.62 5.77
CA PRO A 363 -24.25 -40.04 6.53
C PRO A 363 -23.72 -38.92 7.44
N ALA A 364 -23.07 -39.32 8.52
CA ALA A 364 -22.37 -38.38 9.39
C ALA A 364 -21.18 -37.74 8.65
N ILE A 365 -20.95 -36.45 8.87
CA ILE A 365 -19.77 -35.73 8.38
C ILE A 365 -18.85 -35.51 9.58
N ARG A 366 -17.59 -35.93 9.46
CA ARG A 366 -16.58 -35.81 10.51
C ARG A 366 -15.34 -35.15 9.91
N ILE A 367 -14.89 -34.06 10.52
CA ILE A 367 -13.69 -33.33 10.11
C ILE A 367 -12.73 -33.28 11.30
N PRO A 368 -11.69 -34.13 11.31
CA PRO A 368 -10.60 -34.03 12.27
C PRO A 368 -9.83 -32.71 12.07
N TRP A 369 -9.44 -32.08 13.16
CA TRP A 369 -8.66 -30.85 13.17
C TRP A 369 -7.80 -30.80 14.43
N TRP A 370 -6.69 -30.05 14.37
CA TRP A 370 -5.83 -29.88 15.53
C TRP A 370 -6.21 -28.60 16.26
N ASP A 371 -6.64 -28.75 17.50
CA ASP A 371 -6.91 -27.63 18.37
C ASP A 371 -5.60 -27.17 19.00
N THR A 372 -5.11 -26.03 18.51
CA THR A 372 -3.84 -25.42 18.92
C THR A 372 -3.86 -24.83 20.32
N GLU A 373 -5.03 -24.59 20.92
CA GLU A 373 -5.14 -24.12 22.31
C GLU A 373 -5.02 -25.27 23.31
N SER A 374 -5.63 -26.41 22.98
CA SER A 374 -5.60 -27.62 23.82
C SER A 374 -4.50 -28.62 23.44
N ASP A 375 -3.76 -28.33 22.38
CA ASP A 375 -2.71 -29.17 21.79
C ASP A 375 -3.16 -30.63 21.58
N SER A 376 -4.32 -30.80 20.95
CA SER A 376 -4.92 -32.12 20.74
C SER A 376 -5.82 -32.17 19.51
N GLU A 377 -5.97 -33.37 18.95
CA GLU A 377 -6.95 -33.61 17.88
C GLU A 377 -8.39 -33.51 18.41
N LYS A 378 -9.21 -32.73 17.72
CA LYS A 378 -10.66 -32.67 17.89
C LYS A 378 -11.36 -33.02 16.57
N VAL A 379 -12.65 -33.33 16.65
CA VAL A 379 -13.45 -33.68 15.47
C VAL A 379 -14.73 -32.85 15.45
N ALA A 380 -14.91 -32.03 14.41
CA ALA A 380 -16.18 -31.37 14.15
C ALA A 380 -17.13 -32.37 13.47
N VAL A 381 -18.35 -32.53 14.01
CA VAL A 381 -19.28 -33.59 13.60
C VAL A 381 -20.66 -33.04 13.28
N ILE A 382 -21.16 -33.37 12.08
CA ILE A 382 -22.60 -33.43 11.81
C ILE A 382 -23.03 -34.89 11.95
N PRO A 383 -23.95 -35.23 12.87
CA PRO A 383 -24.38 -36.60 13.06
C PRO A 383 -25.17 -37.12 11.84
N ALA A 384 -25.21 -38.44 11.69
CA ALA A 384 -26.08 -39.06 10.69
C ALA A 384 -27.55 -38.77 11.02
N LYS A 385 -28.39 -38.59 10.00
CA LYS A 385 -29.82 -38.33 10.14
C LYS A 385 -30.61 -39.31 9.28
N SER A 386 -31.58 -40.01 9.88
CA SER A 386 -32.56 -40.81 9.15
C SER A 386 -33.77 -39.95 8.82
N LEU A 387 -34.12 -39.92 7.54
CA LEU A 387 -35.23 -39.15 6.97
C LEU A 387 -36.30 -40.12 6.50
N THR A 388 -37.57 -39.78 6.72
CA THR A 388 -38.71 -40.57 6.24
C THR A 388 -39.25 -39.93 4.97
N VAL A 389 -39.17 -40.64 3.84
CA VAL A 389 -39.65 -40.14 2.55
C VAL A 389 -41.04 -40.71 2.28
N ALA A 390 -42.06 -39.87 2.31
CA ALA A 390 -43.43 -40.22 1.93
C ALA A 390 -43.56 -40.38 0.40
N PRO A 391 -44.48 -41.22 -0.09
CA PRO A 391 -44.80 -41.32 -1.51
C PRO A 391 -45.21 -39.97 -2.09
N ALA A 392 -44.92 -39.75 -3.38
CA ALA A 392 -45.42 -38.57 -4.09
C ALA A 392 -46.96 -38.54 -4.05
N GLU A 393 -47.55 -37.39 -3.72
CA GLU A 393 -49.00 -37.20 -3.80
C GLU A 393 -49.48 -37.46 -5.23
N GLY A 394 -50.19 -38.57 -5.43
CA GLY A 394 -50.75 -38.97 -6.73
C GLY A 394 -50.49 -40.41 -7.16
N VAL A 395 -49.67 -41.20 -6.45
CA VAL A 395 -49.55 -42.64 -6.74
C VAL A 395 -50.38 -43.43 -5.72
N ALA A 396 -51.67 -43.58 -6.03
CA ALA A 396 -52.46 -44.67 -5.48
C ALA A 396 -51.79 -45.99 -5.90
N LEU A 397 -51.29 -46.76 -4.92
CA LEU A 397 -50.95 -48.17 -5.11
C LEU A 397 -52.17 -48.88 -5.70
N PRO A 398 -52.09 -49.49 -6.90
CA PRO A 398 -53.16 -50.35 -7.37
C PRO A 398 -53.27 -51.56 -6.43
N PRO A 399 -54.48 -51.92 -5.95
CA PRO A 399 -54.65 -53.19 -5.26
C PRO A 399 -54.40 -54.34 -6.24
N GLU A 400 -53.64 -55.31 -5.76
CA GLU A 400 -53.44 -56.61 -6.39
C GLU A 400 -54.81 -57.26 -6.65
N ALA A 401 -55.13 -57.48 -7.93
CA ALA A 401 -56.25 -58.27 -8.37
C ALA A 401 -55.75 -59.29 -9.40
N ALA A 402 -55.89 -60.55 -9.03
CA ALA A 402 -55.65 -61.71 -9.85
C ALA A 402 -56.58 -61.75 -11.08
N ASP A 403 -55.99 -62.19 -12.19
CA ASP A 403 -56.52 -62.98 -13.31
C ASP A 403 -58.06 -63.11 -13.47
N ASP A 404 -58.61 -62.59 -14.58
CA ASP A 404 -59.25 -63.46 -15.59
C ASP A 404 -59.55 -62.73 -16.93
N SER A 405 -58.96 -63.27 -17.99
CA SER A 405 -59.39 -63.43 -19.39
C SER A 405 -60.70 -62.77 -19.92
N LYS A 406 -60.58 -61.82 -20.87
CA LYS A 406 -61.18 -61.92 -22.24
C LYS A 406 -60.79 -60.77 -23.21
N LYS A 407 -60.26 -61.17 -24.37
CA LYS A 407 -60.03 -60.45 -25.66
C LYS A 407 -61.32 -59.75 -26.21
N PRO A 408 -61.26 -58.85 -27.23
CA PRO A 408 -60.32 -58.83 -28.38
C PRO A 408 -59.78 -57.46 -28.88
N GLN A 409 -58.72 -57.58 -29.69
CA GLN A 409 -58.02 -56.60 -30.54
C GLN A 409 -58.90 -56.10 -31.70
N PRO A 410 -58.75 -54.84 -32.21
CA PRO A 410 -57.78 -54.53 -33.31
C PRO A 410 -57.09 -53.15 -33.16
N GLU A 411 -55.76 -53.08 -33.38
CA GLU A 411 -55.14 -52.53 -34.60
C GLU A 411 -54.86 -51.01 -34.53
N VAL A 412 -53.61 -50.65 -34.22
CA VAL A 412 -53.00 -49.39 -34.66
C VAL A 412 -51.51 -49.64 -34.97
N THR A 413 -51.22 -49.69 -36.26
CA THR A 413 -50.08 -49.09 -36.98
C THR A 413 -48.77 -48.86 -36.22
N ARG A 414 -47.76 -49.65 -36.59
CA ARG A 414 -46.34 -49.35 -36.40
C ARG A 414 -45.93 -48.19 -37.32
N PRO A 415 -45.13 -47.24 -36.84
CA PRO A 415 -43.99 -46.80 -37.62
C PRO A 415 -42.69 -46.99 -36.84
N ASP A 416 -41.85 -47.79 -37.47
CA ASP A 416 -40.39 -47.83 -37.56
C ASP A 416 -39.55 -46.99 -36.59
N THR A 417 -38.62 -47.73 -35.99
CA THR A 417 -37.24 -47.36 -35.67
C THR A 417 -36.72 -46.17 -36.47
N SER A 418 -36.47 -45.05 -35.78
CA SER A 418 -35.53 -44.04 -36.23
C SER A 418 -34.52 -43.75 -35.12
N THR A 419 -33.33 -44.31 -35.33
CA THR A 419 -32.06 -43.90 -34.77
C THR A 419 -31.94 -42.37 -34.85
N PRO A 420 -31.48 -41.67 -33.79
CA PRO A 420 -31.18 -40.26 -33.91
C PRO A 420 -29.89 -40.11 -34.73
N THR A 421 -30.05 -39.82 -36.02
CA THR A 421 -28.99 -39.28 -36.86
C THR A 421 -28.62 -37.91 -36.31
N GLN A 422 -27.44 -37.80 -35.69
CA GLN A 422 -26.80 -36.52 -35.46
C GLN A 422 -26.51 -35.87 -36.81
N GLU A 423 -27.25 -34.81 -37.13
CA GLU A 423 -26.85 -33.88 -38.18
C GLU A 423 -25.65 -33.06 -37.67
N THR A 424 -24.44 -33.51 -37.97
CA THR A 424 -23.28 -32.62 -38.04
C THR A 424 -23.49 -31.68 -39.22
N SER A 425 -24.19 -30.58 -38.97
CA SER A 425 -24.13 -29.40 -39.83
C SER A 425 -22.73 -28.81 -39.66
N ASP A 426 -21.84 -29.13 -40.59
CA ASP A 426 -20.50 -28.56 -40.72
C ASP A 426 -20.61 -27.08 -41.06
N ASN A 427 -20.94 -26.26 -40.06
CA ASN A 427 -21.20 -24.85 -40.21
C ASN A 427 -19.87 -24.07 -40.16
N ARG A 428 -19.10 -24.25 -41.24
CA ARG A 428 -17.84 -23.58 -41.55
C ARG A 428 -17.95 -22.06 -41.69
N THR A 429 -19.15 -21.48 -41.49
CA THR A 429 -19.37 -20.03 -41.51
C THR A 429 -18.80 -19.34 -40.28
N TRP A 430 -18.86 -19.96 -39.10
CA TRP A 430 -18.31 -19.36 -37.88
C TRP A 430 -16.79 -19.18 -37.97
N GLN A 431 -16.07 -20.14 -38.57
CA GLN A 431 -14.61 -20.04 -38.77
C GLN A 431 -14.22 -18.84 -39.64
N TRP A 432 -14.98 -18.53 -40.69
CA TRP A 432 -14.74 -17.34 -41.52
C TRP A 432 -15.06 -16.03 -40.78
N VAL A 433 -16.08 -16.03 -39.92
CA VAL A 433 -16.39 -14.90 -39.04
C VAL A 433 -15.27 -14.68 -38.02
N SER A 434 -14.74 -15.75 -37.41
CA SER A 434 -13.59 -15.68 -36.49
C SER A 434 -12.36 -15.12 -37.18
N LEU A 435 -12.08 -15.56 -38.41
CA LEU A 435 -10.92 -15.10 -39.20
C LEU A 435 -11.05 -13.63 -39.60
N ALA A 436 -12.26 -13.18 -39.97
CA ALA A 436 -12.53 -11.77 -40.26
C ALA A 436 -12.32 -10.89 -39.02
N LEU A 437 -12.83 -11.31 -37.85
CA LEU A 437 -12.63 -10.61 -36.58
C LEU A 437 -11.17 -10.57 -36.16
N ALA A 438 -10.44 -11.68 -36.30
CA ALA A 438 -9.01 -11.73 -36.00
C ALA A 438 -8.19 -10.79 -36.91
N GLY A 439 -8.52 -10.73 -38.20
CA GLY A 439 -7.90 -9.80 -39.15
C GLY A 439 -8.18 -8.32 -38.79
N LEU A 440 -9.40 -8.03 -38.35
CA LEU A 440 -9.79 -6.68 -37.92
C LEU A 440 -9.05 -6.27 -36.65
N TRP A 441 -8.84 -7.22 -35.72
CA TRP A 441 -8.06 -7.03 -34.49
C TRP A 441 -6.56 -6.83 -34.76
N ALA A 442 -6.00 -7.54 -35.74
CA ALA A 442 -4.62 -7.33 -36.16
C ALA A 442 -4.41 -5.95 -36.81
N LEU A 443 -5.39 -5.49 -37.59
CA LEU A 443 -5.36 -4.16 -38.20
C LEU A 443 -5.43 -3.03 -37.16
N THR A 444 -6.24 -3.18 -36.11
CA THR A 444 -6.30 -2.18 -35.02
C THR A 444 -5.00 -2.13 -34.22
N LEU A 445 -4.39 -3.28 -33.92
CA LEU A 445 -3.06 -3.35 -33.29
C LEU A 445 -1.98 -2.70 -34.16
N MET A 446 -2.01 -2.96 -35.47
CA MET A 446 -1.05 -2.39 -36.41
C MET A 446 -1.24 -0.88 -36.61
N ALA A 447 -2.49 -0.39 -36.57
CA ALA A 447 -2.79 1.03 -36.55
C ALA A 447 -2.28 1.70 -35.27
N TRP A 448 -2.52 1.07 -34.11
CA TRP A 448 -2.08 1.58 -32.81
C TRP A 448 -0.54 1.65 -32.72
N TRP A 449 0.14 0.64 -33.23
CA TRP A 449 1.61 0.59 -33.26
C TRP A 449 2.23 1.60 -34.23
N ARG A 450 1.52 1.94 -35.32
CA ARG A 450 1.91 3.03 -36.23
C ARG A 450 1.64 4.42 -35.64
N THR A 451 0.63 4.58 -34.79
CA THR A 451 0.38 5.85 -34.09
C THR A 451 1.29 6.07 -32.89
N GLY A 452 1.84 5.00 -32.30
CA GLY A 452 2.81 5.06 -31.19
C GLY A 452 4.26 5.36 -31.59
N ARG A 453 4.55 5.58 -32.88
CA ARG A 453 5.88 5.98 -33.39
C ARG A 453 5.87 7.40 -34.00
N LYS A 454 5.32 8.36 -33.25
CA LYS A 454 5.70 9.76 -33.41
C LYS A 454 6.61 10.13 -32.24
N GLY A 455 7.81 10.57 -32.60
CA GLY A 455 8.98 10.65 -31.73
C GLY A 455 8.81 11.56 -30.52
N THR A 456 9.47 11.14 -29.45
CA THR A 456 9.84 11.97 -28.31
C THR A 456 10.95 12.92 -28.77
N GLU A 457 10.62 14.20 -28.83
CA GLU A 457 11.59 15.29 -28.81
C GLU A 457 11.06 16.28 -27.76
N ALA A 458 11.84 16.49 -26.69
CA ALA A 458 11.51 17.42 -25.62
C ALA A 458 12.17 18.76 -25.88
N PRO A 459 11.42 19.88 -25.79
CA PRO A 459 12.02 21.16 -25.44
C PRO A 459 11.34 21.82 -24.23
N ALA A 460 12.10 22.70 -23.59
CA ALA A 460 11.84 23.41 -22.35
C ALA A 460 10.76 24.53 -22.43
N ASP A 461 9.67 24.31 -23.17
CA ASP A 461 8.51 25.24 -23.27
C ASP A 461 7.29 24.78 -22.43
N ALA A 462 7.49 23.81 -21.53
CA ALA A 462 6.40 23.12 -20.82
C ALA A 462 5.52 24.05 -19.96
N VAL A 463 6.09 25.07 -19.31
CA VAL A 463 5.32 25.92 -18.37
C VAL A 463 4.37 26.90 -19.10
N ALA A 464 4.78 27.43 -20.26
CA ALA A 464 3.92 28.29 -21.07
C ALA A 464 2.83 27.48 -21.82
N THR A 465 3.17 26.26 -22.23
CA THR A 465 2.25 25.33 -22.92
C THR A 465 1.21 24.74 -21.96
N GLU A 466 1.58 24.42 -20.72
CA GLU A 466 0.67 23.92 -19.68
C GLU A 466 -0.39 24.95 -19.28
N SER A 467 -0.01 26.23 -19.14
CA SER A 467 -0.96 27.31 -18.81
C SER A 467 -1.98 27.55 -19.93
N GLN A 468 -1.57 27.49 -21.21
CA GLN A 468 -2.49 27.55 -22.35
C GLN A 468 -3.38 26.31 -22.45
N ASN A 469 -2.87 25.14 -22.09
CA ASN A 469 -3.63 23.89 -22.09
C ASN A 469 -4.69 23.85 -20.98
N GLU A 470 -4.40 24.37 -19.78
CA GLU A 470 -5.38 24.48 -18.68
C GLU A 470 -6.54 25.41 -19.06
N HIS A 471 -6.25 26.59 -19.61
CA HIS A 471 -7.28 27.55 -20.03
C HIS A 471 -8.24 26.94 -21.06
N LYS A 472 -7.68 26.27 -22.06
CA LYS A 472 -8.46 25.60 -23.11
C LYS A 472 -9.30 24.45 -22.55
N ALA A 473 -8.77 23.66 -21.63
CA ALA A 473 -9.51 22.59 -20.96
C ALA A 473 -10.66 23.15 -20.10
N PHE A 474 -10.45 24.29 -19.45
CA PHE A 474 -11.49 24.96 -18.68
C PHE A 474 -12.62 25.51 -19.55
N ASP A 475 -12.31 26.12 -20.69
CA ASP A 475 -13.33 26.61 -21.62
C ASP A 475 -14.18 25.47 -22.21
N GLN A 476 -13.56 24.33 -22.50
CA GLN A 476 -14.25 23.12 -22.93
C GLN A 476 -15.18 22.59 -21.83
N LEU A 477 -14.71 22.57 -20.59
CA LEU A 477 -15.51 22.18 -19.43
C LEU A 477 -16.71 23.11 -19.23
N LEU A 478 -16.52 24.44 -19.32
CA LEU A 478 -17.62 25.40 -19.19
C LEU A 478 -18.67 25.23 -20.29
N THR A 479 -18.24 24.95 -21.52
CA THR A 479 -19.14 24.70 -22.65
C THR A 479 -19.97 23.44 -22.42
N ALA A 480 -19.32 22.33 -22.07
CA ALA A 480 -19.99 21.05 -21.79
C ALA A 480 -20.95 21.15 -20.59
N ALA A 481 -20.54 21.83 -19.52
CA ALA A 481 -21.36 22.09 -18.33
C ALA A 481 -22.58 22.96 -18.65
N GLY A 482 -22.41 23.99 -19.49
CA GLY A 482 -23.49 24.86 -19.95
C GLY A 482 -24.56 24.09 -20.73
N ASN A 483 -24.11 23.18 -21.60
CA ASN A 483 -24.96 22.36 -22.47
C ASN A 483 -25.55 21.11 -21.79
N GLY A 484 -25.00 20.72 -20.64
CA GLY A 484 -25.43 19.53 -19.91
C GLY A 484 -24.94 18.23 -20.54
N GLU A 485 -23.73 18.22 -21.09
CA GLU A 485 -23.18 17.08 -21.81
C GLU A 485 -22.72 15.96 -20.85
N ALA A 486 -22.89 14.71 -21.27
CA ALA A 486 -22.51 13.53 -20.46
C ALA A 486 -21.00 13.44 -20.18
N GLY A 487 -20.16 14.08 -21.00
CA GLY A 487 -18.71 14.13 -20.82
C GLY A 487 -18.23 15.13 -19.76
N THR A 488 -19.11 15.97 -19.20
CA THR A 488 -18.74 17.06 -18.27
C THR A 488 -17.92 16.58 -17.06
N PRO A 489 -18.25 15.46 -16.37
CA PRO A 489 -17.44 14.98 -15.25
C PRO A 489 -16.02 14.57 -15.65
N GLY A 490 -15.84 14.01 -16.85
CA GLY A 490 -14.52 13.63 -17.37
C GLY A 490 -13.67 14.85 -17.76
N LEU A 491 -14.30 15.88 -18.32
CA LEU A 491 -13.65 17.16 -18.59
C LEU A 491 -13.24 17.89 -17.31
N PHE A 492 -14.04 17.77 -16.23
CA PHE A 492 -13.71 18.33 -14.92
C PHE A 492 -12.44 17.70 -14.34
N VAL A 493 -12.32 16.37 -14.42
CA VAL A 493 -11.11 15.65 -13.99
C VAL A 493 -9.89 16.04 -14.83
N THR A 494 -10.06 16.10 -16.16
CA THR A 494 -8.99 16.51 -17.08
C THR A 494 -8.46 17.92 -16.75
N TRP A 495 -9.36 18.87 -16.52
CA TRP A 495 -8.98 20.22 -16.10
C TRP A 495 -8.32 20.23 -14.72
N ALA A 496 -8.84 19.47 -13.75
CA ALA A 496 -8.25 19.40 -12.41
C ALA A 496 -6.81 18.84 -12.42
N CYS A 497 -6.53 17.80 -13.20
CA CYS A 497 -5.17 17.26 -13.34
C CYS A 497 -4.19 18.26 -13.99
N LEU A 498 -4.67 19.09 -14.92
CA LEU A 498 -3.85 20.15 -15.53
C LEU A 498 -3.58 21.32 -14.56
N ARG A 499 -4.53 21.59 -13.64
CA ARG A 499 -4.44 22.71 -12.71
C ARG A 499 -3.59 22.42 -11.48
N TRP A 500 -3.60 21.18 -11.01
CA TRP A 500 -2.79 20.73 -9.87
C TRP A 500 -1.81 19.63 -10.29
N PRO A 501 -0.72 19.99 -11.02
CA PRO A 501 0.31 19.05 -11.43
C PRO A 501 0.96 18.43 -10.18
N GLY A 502 0.70 17.14 -9.96
CA GLY A 502 1.07 16.41 -8.74
C GLY A 502 -0.06 15.54 -8.18
N HIS A 503 -1.31 15.88 -8.51
CA HIS A 503 -2.48 15.05 -8.20
C HIS A 503 -2.98 14.31 -9.45
N ASN A 504 -3.00 12.97 -9.40
CA ASN A 504 -3.49 12.12 -10.48
C ASN A 504 -4.95 11.72 -10.24
N PHE A 505 -5.88 12.66 -10.42
CA PHE A 505 -7.31 12.39 -10.26
C PHE A 505 -7.84 11.50 -11.40
N ARG A 506 -8.62 10.48 -11.06
CA ARG A 506 -9.29 9.59 -12.02
C ARG A 506 -10.81 9.76 -12.05
N ALA A 507 -11.37 10.37 -11.02
CA ALA A 507 -12.80 10.63 -10.89
C ALA A 507 -13.08 11.99 -10.23
N ALA A 508 -14.23 12.59 -10.54
CA ALA A 508 -14.63 13.88 -9.97
C ALA A 508 -14.74 13.82 -8.43
N THR A 509 -15.12 12.66 -7.87
CA THR A 509 -15.18 12.42 -6.43
C THR A 509 -13.82 12.47 -5.75
N GLU A 510 -12.74 12.10 -6.43
CA GLU A 510 -11.38 12.21 -5.90
C GLU A 510 -10.94 13.68 -5.83
N VAL A 511 -11.37 14.49 -6.80
CA VAL A 511 -11.13 15.95 -6.79
C VAL A 511 -11.81 16.58 -5.58
N PHE A 512 -13.08 16.26 -5.30
CA PHE A 512 -13.80 16.81 -4.15
C PHE A 512 -13.31 16.31 -2.78
N ARG A 513 -12.69 15.12 -2.73
CA ARG A 513 -12.00 14.66 -1.50
C ARG A 513 -10.74 15.46 -1.20
N ALA A 514 -9.99 15.83 -2.23
CA ALA A 514 -8.77 16.63 -2.06
C ALA A 514 -9.08 18.13 -1.89
N LEU A 515 -10.10 18.63 -2.59
CA LEU A 515 -10.51 20.02 -2.63
C LEU A 515 -12.02 20.11 -2.39
N PRO A 516 -12.46 20.10 -1.11
CA PRO A 516 -13.89 20.08 -0.78
C PRO A 516 -14.60 21.38 -1.23
N GLU A 517 -15.51 21.26 -2.18
CA GLU A 517 -16.38 22.37 -2.62
C GLU A 517 -17.83 21.88 -2.76
N PRO A 518 -18.60 21.88 -1.66
CA PRO A 518 -19.93 21.24 -1.61
C PRO A 518 -20.96 21.89 -2.55
N ALA A 519 -20.78 23.19 -2.84
CA ALA A 519 -21.66 23.90 -3.78
C ALA A 519 -21.47 23.45 -5.23
N LEU A 520 -20.24 23.10 -5.62
CA LEU A 520 -19.93 22.62 -6.96
C LEU A 520 -20.30 21.13 -7.10
N GLU A 521 -20.02 20.33 -6.08
CA GLU A 521 -20.40 18.92 -6.02
C GLU A 521 -21.92 18.74 -6.18
N ALA A 522 -22.72 19.52 -5.45
CA ALA A 522 -24.19 19.49 -5.56
C ALA A 522 -24.73 19.86 -6.96
N GLU A 523 -24.04 20.73 -7.71
CA GLU A 523 -24.44 21.07 -9.08
C GLU A 523 -24.01 20.00 -10.09
N LEU A 524 -22.89 19.30 -9.84
CA LEU A 524 -22.45 18.17 -10.66
C LEU A 524 -23.36 16.95 -10.45
N ASP A 525 -23.84 16.72 -9.23
CA ASP A 525 -24.83 15.68 -8.92
C ASP A 525 -26.18 15.95 -9.61
N LYS A 526 -26.62 17.21 -9.66
CA LYS A 526 -27.81 17.60 -10.42
C LYS A 526 -27.65 17.34 -11.91
N LEU A 527 -26.46 17.56 -12.46
CA LEU A 527 -26.16 17.22 -13.86
C LEU A 527 -26.26 15.70 -14.08
N GLN A 528 -25.67 14.90 -13.19
CA GLN A 528 -25.75 13.44 -13.29
C GLN A 528 -27.19 12.94 -13.14
N ALA A 529 -27.96 13.50 -12.22
CA ALA A 529 -29.38 13.20 -12.06
C ALA A 529 -30.20 13.57 -13.31
N HIS A 530 -29.87 14.69 -13.97
CA HIS A 530 -30.50 15.08 -15.24
C HIS A 530 -30.18 14.10 -16.38
N LEU A 531 -28.93 13.63 -16.45
CA LEU A 531 -28.46 12.74 -17.51
C LEU A 531 -28.92 11.28 -17.34
N PHE A 532 -28.97 10.80 -16.10
CA PHE A 532 -29.13 9.37 -15.78
C PHE A 532 -30.33 9.05 -14.89
N GLY A 533 -31.14 10.05 -14.51
CA GLY A 533 -32.37 9.84 -13.75
C GLY A 533 -33.40 9.02 -14.53
N ARG A 534 -33.77 7.84 -14.02
CA ARG A 534 -34.85 7.01 -14.60
C ARG A 534 -36.21 7.67 -14.39
N THR A 535 -36.94 7.95 -15.47
CA THR A 535 -38.36 8.29 -15.40
C THR A 535 -39.16 7.04 -15.04
N HIS A 536 -39.71 6.96 -13.83
CA HIS A 536 -40.77 6.00 -13.52
C HIS A 536 -42.01 6.39 -14.33
N SER A 537 -42.54 5.47 -15.13
CA SER A 537 -43.75 5.68 -15.91
C SER A 537 -44.92 5.94 -14.97
N GLY A 538 -45.61 7.08 -15.12
CA GLY A 538 -46.87 7.33 -14.40
C GLY A 538 -47.35 8.77 -14.40
N SER A 539 -46.48 9.76 -14.58
CA SER A 539 -46.91 11.14 -14.78
C SER A 539 -46.02 11.80 -15.83
N ALA A 540 -46.65 12.47 -16.79
CA ALA A 540 -45.99 13.30 -17.80
C ALA A 540 -45.38 14.55 -17.13
N GLN A 541 -44.37 14.35 -16.29
CA GLN A 541 -43.57 15.44 -15.74
C GLN A 541 -42.58 15.85 -16.82
N LYS A 542 -42.89 16.97 -17.48
CA LYS A 542 -42.06 17.70 -18.45
C LYS A 542 -40.58 17.65 -18.02
N ARG A 543 -39.68 17.09 -18.85
CA ARG A 543 -38.23 17.15 -18.62
C ARG A 543 -37.87 18.61 -18.34
N GLU A 544 -37.46 18.93 -17.11
CA GLU A 544 -36.92 20.24 -16.81
C GLU A 544 -35.70 20.44 -17.72
N GLN A 545 -35.77 21.48 -18.55
CA GLN A 545 -34.71 21.79 -19.50
C GLN A 545 -33.46 22.19 -18.71
N TRP A 546 -32.34 21.53 -18.95
CA TRP A 546 -31.09 21.79 -18.23
C TRP A 546 -30.72 23.28 -18.29
N ASN A 547 -30.45 23.87 -17.13
CA ASN A 547 -29.99 25.25 -17.00
C ASN A 547 -28.57 25.25 -16.40
N GLY A 548 -27.56 25.08 -17.25
CA GLY A 548 -26.15 24.97 -16.86
C GLY A 548 -25.54 26.24 -16.28
N LYS A 549 -26.27 27.37 -16.18
CA LYS A 549 -25.73 28.64 -15.65
C LYS A 549 -25.24 28.54 -14.21
N ARG A 550 -25.88 27.70 -13.38
CA ARG A 550 -25.48 27.49 -11.99
C ARG A 550 -24.19 26.68 -11.88
N LEU A 551 -24.09 25.58 -12.63
CA LEU A 551 -22.87 24.77 -12.72
C LEU A 551 -21.68 25.58 -13.28
N VAL A 552 -21.91 26.34 -14.36
CA VAL A 552 -20.88 27.23 -14.95
C VAL A 552 -20.42 28.30 -13.96
N SER A 553 -21.34 28.90 -13.20
CA SER A 553 -20.99 29.88 -12.16
C SER A 553 -20.20 29.25 -11.02
N ALA A 554 -20.59 28.04 -10.59
CA ALA A 554 -19.88 27.29 -9.56
C ALA A 554 -18.45 26.93 -9.99
N LEU A 555 -18.27 26.48 -11.25
CA LEU A 555 -16.95 26.19 -11.84
C LEU A 555 -16.06 27.43 -11.92
N LYS A 556 -16.59 28.58 -12.34
CA LYS A 556 -15.85 29.85 -12.36
C LYS A 556 -15.45 30.31 -10.96
N THR A 557 -16.33 30.14 -9.99
CA THR A 557 -16.06 30.49 -8.58
C THR A 557 -14.97 29.58 -7.99
N PHE A 558 -15.06 28.28 -8.27
CA PHE A 558 -14.07 27.31 -7.86
C PHE A 558 -12.70 27.57 -8.51
N ARG A 559 -12.67 28.01 -9.78
CA ARG A 559 -11.45 28.49 -10.41
C ARG A 559 -10.89 29.74 -9.72
N GLY A 560 -11.72 30.75 -9.48
CA GLY A 560 -11.26 32.02 -8.90
C GLY A 560 -10.85 31.98 -7.41
N LYS A 561 -11.21 30.94 -6.65
CA LYS A 561 -10.94 30.85 -5.20
C LYS A 561 -9.45 30.76 -4.83
N GLU A 562 -8.60 30.28 -5.72
CA GLU A 562 -7.14 30.16 -5.50
C GLU A 562 -6.30 31.24 -6.20
N ASP A 563 -6.86 31.99 -7.16
CA ASP A 563 -6.18 33.13 -7.79
C ASP A 563 -6.17 34.38 -6.89
N ASN A 564 -6.73 34.29 -5.67
CA ASN A 564 -6.70 35.38 -4.70
C ASN A 564 -5.39 35.33 -3.90
N PRO A 565 -4.47 36.31 -4.05
CA PRO A 565 -3.14 36.27 -3.42
C PRO A 565 -3.16 36.43 -1.89
N ARG A 566 -4.33 36.47 -1.26
CA ARG A 566 -4.52 36.70 0.18
C ARG A 566 -4.58 35.44 1.04
N THR A 567 -4.45 34.25 0.46
CA THR A 567 -4.44 32.98 1.19
C THR A 567 -3.13 32.20 1.06
N ARG A 568 -2.05 32.84 0.57
CA ARG A 568 -0.70 32.43 0.96
C ARG A 568 -0.46 33.01 2.34
N GLU A 569 -0.64 32.21 3.39
CA GLU A 569 0.02 32.46 4.69
C GLU A 569 1.53 32.31 4.48
N GLY A 570 2.12 33.35 3.88
CA GLY A 570 3.51 33.73 3.98
C GLY A 570 3.56 35.00 4.84
N LEU A 571 4.56 35.05 5.72
CA LEU A 571 4.83 36.09 6.70
C LEU A 571 4.56 37.53 6.22
N PRO A 572 4.14 38.44 7.13
CA PRO A 572 3.88 39.83 6.78
C PRO A 572 5.15 40.54 6.29
N PRO A 573 5.06 41.48 5.34
CA PRO A 573 6.21 42.21 4.83
C PRO A 573 6.83 43.12 5.90
N LEU A 574 8.15 43.13 5.97
CA LEU A 574 8.96 43.83 6.99
C LEU A 574 9.08 45.36 6.79
N TYR A 575 8.35 45.97 5.85
CA TYR A 575 8.31 47.43 5.69
C TYR A 575 6.90 47.97 5.39
N PRO A 576 6.44 49.01 6.10
CA PRO A 576 5.22 49.72 5.75
C PRO A 576 5.47 50.71 4.60
N ASP A 577 4.66 50.60 3.54
CA ASP A 577 4.59 51.56 2.43
C ASP A 577 3.96 52.89 2.87
N LYS A 578 4.67 53.73 3.65
CA LYS A 578 4.44 55.19 3.73
C LYS A 578 5.68 55.93 4.24
N LEU A 579 6.60 56.29 3.33
CA LEU A 579 7.42 57.49 3.48
C LEU A 579 7.49 58.20 2.12
N SER A 580 6.46 58.99 1.82
CA SER A 580 6.55 60.04 0.81
C SER A 580 7.42 61.16 1.36
N VAL A 581 8.64 61.29 0.82
CA VAL A 581 9.41 62.53 0.86
C VAL A 581 9.51 63.01 -0.58
N THR A 582 8.73 64.03 -0.91
CA THR A 582 9.00 64.92 -2.05
C THR A 582 9.13 66.32 -1.47
N GLY A 583 10.29 66.92 -1.71
CA GLY A 583 10.44 68.37 -1.74
C GLY A 583 9.79 68.98 -2.98
#